data_AF-A0AAD4C9B8-F1
#
_entry.id   AF-A0AAD4C9B8-F1
#
_cell.length_a   1.000
_cell.length_b   1.000
_cell.length_c   1.000
_cell.angle_alpha   90.00
_cell.angle_beta   90.00
_cell.angle_gamma   90.00
#
_symmetry.space_group_name_H-M   'P 1'
#
loop_
_entity.id
_entity.type
_entity.pdbx_description
1 polymer ?
#
loop_
_entity_poly.entity_id
_entity_poly.type
_entity_poly.pdbx_seq_one_letter_code
_entity_poly.pdbx_strand_id
1 'polypeptide(L)'
;MAPNLTSGRFRVVSLINDSNPPVGVNLTRPAFQSVHLNGRVTTWAVEQEGDNTYRLSVGGYPYTGVVVNRVTASTHPEQNVEWIATYIEREDAYIISAINDERNGWTVSDPNEANSRIALRPLIVGHSFPPRYLTSQLYRFEELEE
;
A
#
# COMPACT_ATOMS: atom_id res chain seq x y z
N MET A 1 3.42 -18.91 11.41
CA MET A 1 3.64 -18.54 9.99
C MET A 1 2.69 -17.38 9.74
N ALA A 2 3.23 -16.23 9.36
CA ALA A 2 2.40 -15.06 9.09
C ALA A 2 1.55 -15.33 7.82
N PRO A 3 0.28 -14.92 7.78
CA PRO A 3 -0.56 -15.06 6.59
C PRO A 3 0.01 -14.24 5.42
N ASN A 4 0.50 -14.94 4.42
CA ASN A 4 0.82 -14.35 3.13
C ASN A 4 -0.49 -13.92 2.46
N LEU A 5 -0.48 -12.76 1.80
CA LEU A 5 -1.61 -12.35 0.98
C LEU A 5 -1.77 -13.34 -0.18
N THR A 6 -3.01 -13.72 -0.45
CA THR A 6 -3.39 -14.48 -1.64
C THR A 6 -3.53 -13.53 -2.84
N SER A 7 -3.33 -14.05 -4.05
CA SER A 7 -3.71 -13.31 -5.25
C SER A 7 -5.23 -13.10 -5.26
N GLY A 8 -5.69 -11.90 -5.61
CA GLY A 8 -7.10 -11.58 -5.56
C GLY A 8 -7.40 -10.09 -5.66
N ARG A 9 -8.66 -9.74 -5.41
CA ARG A 9 -9.14 -8.35 -5.40
C ARG A 9 -9.36 -7.92 -3.96
N PHE A 10 -8.79 -6.77 -3.63
CA PHE A 10 -8.81 -6.25 -2.27
C PHE A 10 -9.23 -4.79 -2.25
N ARG A 11 -9.82 -4.38 -1.14
CA ARG A 11 -9.86 -2.99 -0.71
C ARG A 11 -8.72 -2.80 0.30
N VAL A 12 -7.75 -1.99 -0.08
CA VAL A 12 -6.62 -1.65 0.82
C VAL A 12 -7.04 -0.46 1.66
N VAL A 13 -7.00 -0.58 2.98
CA VAL A 13 -7.34 0.50 3.92
C VAL A 13 -6.16 0.85 4.80
N SER A 14 -5.96 2.12 5.12
CA SER A 14 -4.91 2.57 6.04
C SER A 14 -5.43 2.57 7.47
N LEU A 15 -4.63 2.10 8.43
CA LEU A 15 -4.96 2.16 9.86
C LEU A 15 -4.64 3.51 10.51
N ILE A 16 -4.43 4.56 9.72
CA ILE A 16 -4.02 5.89 10.21
C ILE A 16 -4.96 6.45 11.27
N ASN A 17 -6.25 6.12 11.19
CA ASN A 17 -7.30 6.50 12.14
C ASN A 17 -8.44 5.47 12.10
N ASP A 18 -9.39 5.57 13.02
CA ASP A 18 -10.49 4.60 13.19
C ASP A 18 -11.46 4.52 11.99
N SER A 19 -11.42 5.48 11.06
CA SER A 19 -12.26 5.42 9.85
C SER A 19 -11.70 4.49 8.78
N ASN A 20 -10.47 3.99 8.95
CA ASN A 20 -9.75 3.12 8.02
C ASN A 20 -9.87 3.60 6.56
N PRO A 21 -9.36 4.80 6.22
CA PRO A 21 -9.58 5.39 4.91
C PRO A 21 -9.00 4.49 3.80
N PRO A 22 -9.78 4.20 2.74
CA PRO A 22 -9.32 3.37 1.65
C PRO A 22 -8.19 4.05 0.89
N VAL A 23 -7.23 3.27 0.45
CA VAL A 23 -6.11 3.69 -0.39
C VAL A 23 -6.51 3.48 -1.84
N GLY A 24 -6.20 4.43 -2.71
CA GLY A 24 -6.55 4.32 -4.11
C GLY A 24 -6.05 5.46 -4.96
N VAL A 25 -6.71 5.63 -6.10
CA VAL A 25 -6.42 6.70 -7.07
C VAL A 25 -7.70 7.41 -7.48
N ASN A 26 -7.55 8.59 -8.08
CA ASN A 26 -8.68 9.29 -8.69
C ASN A 26 -8.90 8.79 -10.11
N LEU A 27 -10.17 8.67 -10.51
CA LEU A 27 -10.58 8.29 -11.86
C LEU A 27 -10.35 9.48 -12.81
N THR A 28 -9.11 9.65 -13.25
CA THR A 28 -8.74 10.60 -14.31
C THR A 28 -8.01 9.83 -15.41
N ARG A 29 -7.84 10.41 -16.61
CA ARG A 29 -7.13 9.77 -17.74
C ARG A 29 -5.64 10.14 -17.91
N PRO A 30 -4.85 10.56 -16.90
CA PRO A 30 -3.41 10.66 -17.08
C PRO A 30 -2.81 9.24 -17.07
N ALA A 31 -1.68 9.09 -17.76
CA ALA A 31 -0.92 7.83 -17.78
C ALA A 31 -0.30 7.47 -16.42
N PHE A 32 -0.40 8.38 -15.43
CA PHE A 32 0.22 8.28 -14.13
C PHE A 32 -0.60 9.02 -13.07
N GLN A 33 -0.72 8.43 -11.87
CA GLN A 33 -1.46 8.99 -10.74
C GLN A 33 -0.73 8.78 -9.42
N SER A 34 -0.81 9.75 -8.51
CA SER A 34 -0.42 9.53 -7.12
C SER A 34 -1.45 8.68 -6.38
N VAL A 35 -0.97 7.70 -5.63
CA VAL A 35 -1.79 6.91 -4.69
C VAL A 35 -2.04 7.74 -3.44
N HIS A 36 -3.26 7.74 -2.94
CA HIS A 36 -3.69 8.55 -1.80
C HIS A 36 -4.86 7.91 -1.05
N LEU A 37 -5.11 8.42 0.15
CA LEU A 37 -6.29 8.12 0.93
C LEU A 37 -7.55 8.64 0.25
N ASN A 38 -8.67 7.95 0.44
CA ASN A 38 -9.98 8.30 -0.08
C ASN A 38 -10.02 8.53 -1.61
N GLY A 39 -9.18 7.79 -2.35
CA GLY A 39 -9.25 7.75 -3.80
C GLY A 39 -10.63 7.27 -4.28
N ARG A 40 -11.07 7.72 -5.46
CA ARG A 40 -12.35 7.28 -6.04
C ARG A 40 -12.34 5.82 -6.50
N VAL A 41 -11.18 5.31 -6.88
CA VAL A 41 -10.98 3.92 -7.30
C VAL A 41 -10.09 3.25 -6.26
N THR A 42 -10.68 2.31 -5.52
CA THR A 42 -10.07 1.70 -4.32
C THR A 42 -9.98 0.18 -4.41
N THR A 43 -10.36 -0.41 -5.55
CA THR A 43 -10.19 -1.83 -5.79
C THR A 43 -8.79 -2.08 -6.33
N TRP A 44 -8.01 -2.80 -5.54
CA TRP A 44 -6.67 -3.26 -5.88
C TRP A 44 -6.73 -4.70 -6.35
N ALA A 45 -5.96 -5.03 -7.38
CA ALA A 45 -5.62 -6.40 -7.69
C ALA A 45 -4.21 -6.67 -7.17
N VAL A 46 -4.08 -7.75 -6.41
CA VAL A 46 -2.85 -8.25 -5.83
C VAL A 46 -2.53 -9.55 -6.55
N GLU A 47 -1.34 -9.64 -7.13
CA GLU A 47 -0.85 -10.85 -7.79
C GLU A 47 0.44 -11.28 -7.10
N GLN A 48 0.42 -12.48 -6.53
CA GLN A 48 1.58 -13.08 -5.88
C GLN A 48 2.55 -13.60 -6.95
N GLU A 49 3.78 -13.10 -6.91
CA GLU A 49 4.87 -13.47 -7.84
C GLU A 49 5.95 -14.33 -7.14
N GLY A 50 5.96 -14.35 -5.80
CA GLY A 50 6.87 -15.17 -4.98
C GLY A 50 6.32 -15.34 -3.56
N ASP A 51 7.14 -15.83 -2.62
CA ASP A 51 6.67 -16.17 -1.27
C ASP A 51 5.98 -14.99 -0.57
N ASN A 52 6.59 -13.79 -0.58
CA ASN A 52 6.04 -12.54 -0.01
C ASN A 52 6.09 -11.35 -0.99
N THR A 53 6.24 -11.63 -2.28
CA THR A 53 6.41 -10.61 -3.32
C THR A 53 5.14 -10.49 -4.15
N TYR A 54 4.71 -9.26 -4.38
CA TYR A 54 3.44 -8.93 -4.99
C TYR A 54 3.58 -7.88 -6.07
N ARG A 55 2.87 -8.10 -7.18
CA ARG A 55 2.51 -7.03 -8.12
C ARG A 55 1.18 -6.44 -7.66
N LEU A 56 1.16 -5.11 -7.53
CA LEU A 56 -0.02 -4.35 -7.11
C LEU A 56 -0.52 -3.51 -8.28
N SER A 57 -1.82 -3.56 -8.54
CA SER A 57 -2.48 -2.71 -9.54
C SER A 57 -3.78 -2.14 -8.99
N VAL A 58 -4.21 -0.98 -9.49
CA VAL A 58 -5.41 -0.30 -9.00
C VAL A 58 -6.18 0.37 -10.14
N GLY A 59 -7.46 0.06 -10.24
CA GLY A 59 -8.30 0.60 -11.31
C GLY A 59 -7.79 0.24 -12.71
N GLY A 60 -7.60 1.25 -13.56
CA GLY A 60 -7.06 1.10 -14.92
C GLY A 60 -5.53 1.18 -15.00
N TYR A 61 -4.82 1.14 -13.87
CA TYR A 61 -3.37 1.27 -13.80
C TYR A 61 -2.72 -0.08 -13.46
N PRO A 62 -2.15 -0.79 -14.45
CA PRO A 62 -1.57 -2.12 -14.26
C PRO A 62 -0.28 -2.13 -13.43
N TYR A 63 0.39 -0.99 -13.25
CA TYR A 63 1.68 -0.92 -12.57
C TYR A 63 1.61 0.02 -11.37
N THR A 64 2.22 -0.39 -10.26
CA THR A 64 2.41 0.46 -9.08
C THR A 64 3.89 0.61 -8.79
N GLY A 65 4.33 1.84 -8.55
CA GLY A 65 5.73 2.19 -8.41
C GLY A 65 5.97 3.39 -7.51
N VAL A 66 7.18 3.95 -7.64
CA VAL A 66 7.63 5.08 -6.83
C VAL A 66 8.21 6.16 -7.72
N VAL A 67 7.71 7.38 -7.59
CA VAL A 67 8.26 8.57 -8.26
C VAL A 67 8.44 9.68 -7.24
N VAL A 68 9.67 10.17 -7.08
CA VAL A 68 10.03 11.23 -6.12
C VAL A 68 9.46 10.92 -4.71
N ASN A 69 9.75 9.71 -4.21
CA ASN A 69 9.30 9.20 -2.91
C ASN A 69 7.76 9.14 -2.73
N ARG A 70 6.99 9.14 -3.82
CA ARG A 70 5.53 8.97 -3.78
C ARG A 70 5.15 7.65 -4.41
N VAL A 71 4.23 6.93 -3.77
CA VAL A 71 3.64 5.72 -4.33
C VAL A 71 2.65 6.13 -5.41
N THR A 72 2.77 5.52 -6.57
CA THR A 72 2.10 5.97 -7.79
C THR A 72 1.62 4.80 -8.63
N ALA A 73 0.46 4.96 -9.26
CA ALA A 73 -0.07 4.00 -10.21
C ALA A 73 0.16 4.50 -11.65
N SER A 74 0.47 3.60 -12.57
CA SER A 74 0.88 3.93 -13.94
C SER A 74 0.43 2.91 -14.97
N THR A 75 0.33 3.37 -16.22
CA THR A 75 0.18 2.52 -17.41
C THR A 75 1.52 2.17 -18.04
N HIS A 76 2.62 2.68 -17.50
CA HIS A 76 3.97 2.50 -18.03
C HIS A 76 4.72 1.39 -17.28
N PRO A 77 5.15 0.30 -17.96
CA PRO A 77 5.79 -0.85 -17.32
C PRO A 77 7.12 -0.53 -16.65
N GLU A 78 7.87 0.45 -17.16
CA GLU A 78 9.15 0.87 -16.58
C GLU A 78 9.02 1.50 -15.19
N GLN A 79 7.79 1.84 -14.78
CA GLN A 79 7.49 2.36 -13.45
C GLN A 79 7.05 1.26 -12.48
N ASN A 80 6.94 0.01 -12.91
CA ASN A 80 6.52 -1.07 -12.04
C ASN A 80 7.59 -1.39 -10.99
N VAL A 81 7.16 -1.50 -9.74
CA VAL A 81 7.97 -1.99 -8.62
C VAL A 81 7.25 -3.19 -8.03
N GLU A 82 8.01 -4.23 -7.69
CA GLU A 82 7.50 -5.35 -6.91
C GLU A 82 7.50 -4.99 -5.42
N TRP A 83 6.44 -5.39 -4.74
CA TRP A 83 6.16 -5.01 -3.36
C TRP A 83 6.27 -6.20 -2.43
N ILE A 84 6.83 -5.99 -1.24
CA ILE A 84 6.78 -6.95 -0.15
C ILE A 84 5.69 -6.51 0.82
N ALA A 85 4.75 -7.40 1.12
CA ALA A 85 3.74 -7.18 2.15
C ALA A 85 4.07 -8.03 3.37
N THR A 86 4.54 -7.39 4.44
CA THR A 86 4.91 -8.08 5.69
C THR A 86 3.77 -7.95 6.68
N TYR A 87 3.18 -9.08 7.06
CA TYR A 87 2.12 -9.12 8.07
C TYR A 87 2.67 -8.92 9.49
N ILE A 88 1.96 -8.11 10.26
CA ILE A 88 2.27 -7.74 11.63
C ILE A 88 1.13 -8.28 12.51
N GLU A 89 1.40 -9.40 13.20
CA GLU A 89 0.39 -10.17 13.94
C GLU A 89 -0.33 -9.36 15.03
N ARG A 90 0.37 -8.43 15.67
CA ARG A 90 -0.16 -7.66 16.79
C ARG A 90 -1.21 -6.63 16.35
N GLU A 91 -0.98 -6.00 15.19
CA GLU A 91 -1.85 -4.97 14.64
C GLU A 91 -2.89 -5.54 13.64
N ASP A 92 -2.76 -6.82 13.29
CA ASP A 92 -3.56 -7.51 12.27
C ASP A 92 -3.56 -6.68 10.98
N ALA A 93 -2.35 -6.41 10.48
CA ALA A 93 -2.10 -5.45 9.42
C ALA A 93 -0.80 -5.77 8.67
N TYR A 94 -0.59 -5.11 7.56
CA TYR A 94 0.57 -5.25 6.69
C TYR A 94 1.36 -3.94 6.61
N ILE A 95 2.67 -4.10 6.53
CA ILE A 95 3.58 -3.08 6.01
C ILE A 95 3.86 -3.42 4.56
N ILE A 96 3.85 -2.40 3.69
CA ILE A 96 4.13 -2.56 2.26
C ILE A 96 5.44 -1.83 1.95
N SER A 97 6.48 -2.57 1.55
CA SER A 97 7.80 -2.02 1.18
C SER A 97 8.17 -2.41 -0.24
N ALA A 98 9.07 -1.66 -0.86
CA ALA A 98 9.58 -2.02 -2.17
C ALA A 98 10.60 -3.16 -2.04
N ILE A 99 10.60 -4.13 -2.97
CA ILE A 99 11.52 -5.29 -2.92
C ILE A 99 13.00 -4.88 -2.90
N ASN A 100 13.33 -3.74 -3.51
CA ASN A 100 14.69 -3.21 -3.60
C ASN A 100 15.05 -2.25 -2.45
N ASP A 101 14.11 -1.94 -1.56
CA ASP A 101 14.30 -1.00 -0.45
C ASP A 101 13.31 -1.28 0.70
N GLU A 102 13.53 -2.40 1.39
CA GLU A 102 12.70 -2.85 2.50
C GLU A 102 12.71 -1.91 3.72
N ARG A 103 13.69 -0.99 3.78
CA ARG A 103 13.78 0.00 4.86
C ARG A 103 12.73 1.09 4.72
N ASN A 104 12.20 1.28 3.52
CA ASN A 104 11.18 2.27 3.24
C ASN A 104 9.87 1.59 2.87
N GLY A 105 8.78 2.05 3.48
CA GLY A 105 7.45 1.52 3.22
C GLY A 105 6.43 2.60 2.93
N TRP A 106 5.27 2.14 2.46
CA TRP A 106 4.10 2.97 2.27
C TRP A 106 3.78 3.69 3.57
N THR A 107 3.67 5.01 3.49
CA THR A 107 3.43 5.87 4.64
C THR A 107 2.46 6.97 4.23
N VAL A 108 1.38 7.16 4.99
CA VAL A 108 0.49 8.32 4.86
C VAL A 108 1.29 9.60 5.15
N SER A 109 1.37 10.51 4.17
CA SER A 109 2.23 11.69 4.25
C SER A 109 1.79 12.71 5.30
N ASP A 110 0.49 13.00 5.35
CA ASP A 110 -0.15 13.92 6.31
C ASP A 110 -1.38 13.23 6.94
N PRO A 111 -1.29 12.75 8.18
CA PRO A 111 -2.42 12.11 8.89
C PRO A 111 -3.69 12.96 9.01
N ASN A 112 -3.57 14.29 8.92
CA ASN A 112 -4.70 15.21 9.11
C ASN A 112 -5.38 15.57 7.78
N GLU A 113 -4.78 15.23 6.65
CA GLU A 113 -5.35 15.48 5.33
C GLU A 113 -6.16 14.26 4.85
N ALA A 114 -7.45 14.46 4.63
CA ALA A 114 -8.37 13.38 4.22
C ALA A 114 -7.93 12.68 2.92
N ASN A 115 -7.30 13.40 1.98
CA ASN A 115 -6.80 12.85 0.72
C ASN A 115 -5.27 12.74 0.69
N SER A 116 -4.65 12.54 1.86
CA SER A 116 -3.20 12.48 1.98
C SER A 116 -2.61 11.43 1.05
N ARG A 117 -1.53 11.82 0.38
CA ARG A 117 -0.80 10.95 -0.53
C ARG A 117 0.01 9.91 0.23
N ILE A 118 0.16 8.74 -0.39
CA ILE A 118 1.04 7.69 0.12
C ILE A 118 2.46 7.97 -0.39
N ALA A 119 3.39 8.07 0.54
CA ALA A 119 4.81 8.23 0.28
C ALA A 119 5.57 6.95 0.59
N LEU A 120 6.74 6.79 -0.02
CA LEU A 120 7.72 5.81 0.42
C LEU A 120 8.64 6.49 1.44
N ARG A 121 8.61 6.04 2.71
CA ARG A 121 9.39 6.65 3.80
C ARG A 121 10.01 5.59 4.71
N PRO A 122 11.05 5.93 5.48
CA PRO A 122 11.67 4.98 6.40
C PRO A 122 10.64 4.38 7.35
N LEU A 123 10.67 3.06 7.51
CA LEU A 123 9.85 2.37 8.49
C LEU A 123 10.29 2.79 9.89
N ILE A 124 9.35 3.32 10.67
CA ILE A 124 9.60 3.78 12.04
C ILE A 124 9.05 2.73 12.98
N VAL A 125 9.96 2.14 13.75
CA VAL A 125 9.67 1.05 14.69
C VAL A 125 9.98 1.51 16.11
N GLY A 126 8.96 1.54 16.97
CA GLY A 126 9.13 1.86 18.37
C GLY A 126 9.91 0.78 19.13
N HIS A 127 10.68 1.21 20.13
CA HIS A 127 11.54 0.35 20.96
C HIS A 127 10.77 -0.57 21.96
N SER A 128 9.49 -0.85 21.73
CA SER A 128 8.71 -1.73 22.60
C SER A 128 8.90 -3.21 22.23
N PHE A 129 8.52 -4.12 23.14
CA PHE A 129 8.39 -5.55 22.86
C PHE A 129 6.93 -5.99 23.05
N PRO A 130 6.21 -6.44 21.99
CA PRO A 130 6.63 -6.46 20.59
C PRO A 130 6.91 -5.05 20.01
N PRO A 131 7.68 -4.95 18.93
CA PRO A 131 7.86 -3.69 18.20
C PRO A 131 6.52 -3.10 17.79
N ARG A 132 6.42 -1.77 17.76
CA ARG A 132 5.22 -1.05 17.33
C ARG A 132 5.54 -0.18 16.13
N TYR A 133 4.79 -0.35 15.06
CA TYR A 133 4.88 0.48 13.88
C TYR A 133 3.93 1.66 13.98
N LEU A 134 4.21 2.73 13.23
CA LEU A 134 3.29 3.86 13.15
C LEU A 134 2.02 3.43 12.41
N THR A 135 0.86 3.87 12.88
CA THR A 135 -0.44 3.65 12.21
C THR A 135 -0.47 4.18 10.79
N SER A 136 0.34 5.22 10.49
CA SER A 136 0.54 5.76 9.14
C SER A 136 1.23 4.79 8.17
N GLN A 137 1.82 3.70 8.67
CA GLN A 137 2.59 2.71 7.90
C GLN A 137 1.90 1.34 7.87
N LEU A 138 0.70 1.24 8.43
CA LEU A 138 -0.05 0.00 8.56
C LEU A 138 -1.28 0.02 7.67
N TYR A 139 -1.49 -1.08 6.95
CA TYR A 139 -2.56 -1.25 5.99
C TYR A 139 -3.25 -2.60 6.17
N ARG A 140 -4.56 -2.67 5.94
CA ARG A 140 -5.28 -3.95 5.83
C ARG A 140 -5.73 -4.18 4.40
N PHE A 141 -5.72 -5.45 4.01
CA PHE A 141 -6.24 -5.93 2.74
C PHE A 141 -7.57 -6.61 3.03
N GLU A 142 -8.67 -5.93 2.73
CA GLU A 142 -10.02 -6.47 2.86
C GLU A 142 -10.36 -7.19 1.55
N GLU A 143 -10.48 -8.52 1.58
CA GLU A 143 -10.84 -9.29 0.38
C GLU A 143 -12.23 -8.87 -0.12
N LEU A 144 -12.37 -8.71 -1.43
CA LEU A 144 -13.63 -8.39 -2.08
C LEU A 144 -14.18 -9.67 -2.71
N GLU A 145 -15.27 -10.20 -2.14
CA GLU A 145 -16.03 -11.29 -2.77
C GLU A 145 -16.60 -10.80 -4.11
N GLU A 146 -16.44 -11.60 -5.18
CA GLU A 146 -17.06 -11.36 -6.49
C GLU A 146 -18.55 -11.70 -6.50
#